data_AF-A0A9W7F6K2-F1
#
_entry.id   AF-A0A9W7F6K2-F1
#
_cell.length_a   1.000
_cell.length_b   1.000
_cell.length_c   1.000
_cell.angle_alpha   90.00
_cell.angle_beta   90.00
_cell.angle_gamma   90.00
#
_symmetry.space_group_name_H-M   'P 1'
#
loop_
_entity.id
_entity.type
_entity.pdbx_description
1 polymer ?
#
loop_
_entity_poly.entity_id
_entity_poly.type
_entity_poly.pdbx_seq_one_letter_code
_entity_poly.pdbx_strand_id
1 'polypeptide(L)'
;MPFPEDYKNKKPAVAAGGRKFGKLDLKAAVKEWCEDSGNAEAKYGHVSWWDTSEVTSMLFLFSADEHGPGNAAKQFNDDISRWNVDRVEDSFMFSEAESFSQDLSDWDVEKCKDITYMLNGAKRFNKDSVKKTGI
;
A
#
# COMPACT_ATOMS: atom_id res chain seq x y z
N MET A 1 11.38 -18.63 9.43
CA MET A 1 10.42 -19.08 10.47
C MET A 1 9.03 -18.84 9.93
N PRO A 2 8.06 -19.76 10.06
CA PRO A 2 6.67 -19.39 9.88
C PRO A 2 6.30 -18.44 11.03
N PHE A 3 5.77 -17.27 10.69
CA PHE A 3 5.51 -16.21 11.67
C PHE A 3 4.14 -16.40 12.35
N PRO A 4 3.99 -15.99 13.62
CA PRO A 4 2.77 -16.23 14.41
C PRO A 4 1.53 -15.54 13.81
N GLU A 5 0.36 -16.18 13.98
CA GLU A 5 -0.94 -15.80 13.39
C GLU A 5 -1.58 -14.53 14.00
N ASP A 6 -1.12 -14.06 15.15
CA ASP A 6 -1.74 -13.01 15.98
C ASP A 6 -1.44 -11.56 15.53
N TYR A 7 -0.69 -11.38 14.44
CA TYR A 7 -0.33 -10.07 13.91
C TYR A 7 -1.28 -9.51 12.84
N LYS A 8 -2.33 -10.25 12.46
CA LYS A 8 -3.24 -9.84 11.37
C LYS A 8 -3.87 -8.45 11.55
N ASN A 9 -4.02 -7.99 12.79
CA ASN A 9 -4.73 -6.74 13.12
C ASN A 9 -3.81 -5.62 13.66
N LYS A 10 -2.49 -5.67 13.42
CA LYS A 10 -1.54 -4.66 13.90
C LYS A 10 -0.85 -3.96 12.73
N LYS A 11 -0.88 -2.62 12.75
CA LYS A 11 -0.08 -1.77 11.85
C LYS A 11 1.40 -2.16 12.01
N PRO A 12 2.19 -2.29 10.92
CA PRO A 12 3.59 -2.67 11.00
C PRO A 12 4.32 -1.62 11.83
N ALA A 13 4.97 -2.06 12.90
CA ALA A 13 5.90 -1.25 13.66
C ALA A 13 7.31 -1.65 13.24
N VAL A 14 8.26 -0.71 13.21
CA VAL A 14 9.70 -0.98 13.02
C VAL A 14 10.19 -2.17 13.87
N ALA A 15 9.65 -2.34 15.07
CA ALA A 15 10.00 -3.42 16.00
C ALA A 15 9.55 -4.84 15.55
N ALA A 16 8.64 -4.95 14.59
CA ALA A 16 8.13 -6.22 14.07
C ALA A 16 8.88 -6.73 12.82
N GLY A 17 10.03 -6.13 12.48
CA GLY A 17 10.87 -6.54 11.34
C GLY A 17 10.55 -5.81 10.03
N GLY A 18 9.66 -4.82 10.07
CA GLY A 18 9.34 -3.96 8.95
C GLY A 18 10.39 -2.87 8.68
N ARG A 19 10.79 -2.69 7.42
CA ARG A 19 11.57 -1.50 7.05
C ARG A 19 10.67 -0.27 7.13
N LYS A 20 11.18 0.78 7.80
CA LYS A 20 10.53 2.09 7.86
C LYS A 20 10.76 2.87 6.57
N PHE A 21 9.70 3.43 6.00
CA PHE A 21 9.76 4.20 4.77
C PHE A 21 9.35 5.66 4.98
N GLY A 22 10.11 6.55 4.33
CA GLY A 22 9.70 7.93 4.04
C GLY A 22 9.12 8.06 2.63
N LYS A 23 8.62 9.27 2.30
CA LYS A 23 7.93 9.57 1.03
C LYS A 23 8.70 9.14 -0.24
N LEU A 24 10.00 9.43 -0.31
CA LEU A 24 10.82 9.13 -1.49
C LEU A 24 11.21 7.65 -1.57
N ASP A 25 11.44 7.03 -0.42
CA ASP A 25 11.96 5.66 -0.34
C ASP A 25 10.85 4.63 -0.61
N LEU A 26 9.60 4.91 -0.19
CA LEU A 26 8.49 3.98 -0.40
C LEU A 26 8.23 3.75 -1.89
N LYS A 27 8.22 4.82 -2.70
CA LYS A 27 7.96 4.71 -4.14
C LYS A 27 9.00 3.88 -4.87
N ALA A 28 10.28 4.06 -4.52
CA ALA A 28 11.35 3.26 -5.07
C ALA A 28 11.24 1.78 -4.67
N ALA A 29 10.90 1.51 -3.40
CA ALA A 29 10.72 0.14 -2.91
C ALA A 29 9.52 -0.55 -3.55
N VAL A 30 8.38 0.15 -3.71
CA VAL A 30 7.20 -0.40 -4.40
C VAL A 30 7.53 -0.70 -5.87
N LYS A 31 8.25 0.20 -6.56
CA LYS A 31 8.68 -0.04 -7.93
C LYS A 31 9.54 -1.30 -8.02
N GLU A 32 10.53 -1.42 -7.14
CA GLU A 32 11.40 -2.60 -7.07
C GLU A 32 10.61 -3.86 -6.74
N TRP A 33 9.62 -3.80 -5.85
CA TRP A 33 8.75 -4.94 -5.51
C TRP A 33 7.90 -5.43 -6.67
N CYS A 34 7.28 -4.50 -7.40
CA CYS A 34 6.48 -4.84 -8.57
C CYS A 34 7.35 -5.42 -9.70
N GLU A 35 8.58 -4.95 -9.85
CA GLU A 35 9.52 -5.41 -10.89
C GLU A 35 10.21 -6.73 -10.54
N ASP A 36 10.65 -6.88 -9.30
CA ASP A 36 11.35 -8.04 -8.75
C ASP A 36 11.11 -8.16 -7.24
N SER A 37 10.02 -8.84 -6.87
CA SER A 37 9.64 -9.04 -5.47
C SER A 37 10.69 -9.82 -4.68
N GLY A 38 11.47 -10.71 -5.30
CA GLY A 38 12.52 -11.48 -4.63
C GLY A 38 13.68 -10.61 -4.17
N ASN A 39 14.14 -9.70 -5.02
CA ASN A 39 15.17 -8.73 -4.66
C ASN A 39 14.64 -7.70 -3.64
N ALA A 40 13.42 -7.20 -3.85
CA ALA A 40 12.79 -6.27 -2.91
C ALA A 40 12.60 -6.87 -1.52
N GLU A 41 12.16 -8.13 -1.42
CA GLU A 41 12.01 -8.84 -0.15
C GLU A 41 13.35 -9.00 0.58
N ALA A 42 14.42 -9.35 -0.15
CA ALA A 42 15.75 -9.46 0.44
C ALA A 42 16.27 -8.12 1.02
N LYS A 43 15.86 -6.99 0.43
CA LYS A 43 16.36 -5.64 0.75
C LYS A 43 15.49 -4.88 1.76
N TYR A 44 14.20 -5.14 1.74
CA TYR A 44 13.19 -4.37 2.46
C TYR A 44 12.34 -5.21 3.41
N GLY A 45 12.45 -6.53 3.35
CA GLY A 45 11.47 -7.44 3.93
C GLY A 45 10.20 -7.51 3.09
N HIS A 46 9.33 -8.44 3.43
CA HIS A 46 8.07 -8.64 2.72
C HIS A 46 7.18 -7.38 2.80
N VAL A 47 6.52 -7.02 1.69
CA VAL A 47 5.75 -5.77 1.52
C VAL A 47 4.66 -5.55 2.59
N SER A 48 4.07 -6.63 3.10
CA SER A 48 3.05 -6.58 4.15
C SER A 48 3.54 -6.04 5.50
N TRP A 49 4.85 -5.95 5.70
CA TRP A 49 5.48 -5.47 6.94
C TRP A 49 6.10 -4.09 6.82
N TRP A 50 6.00 -3.42 5.68
CA TRP A 50 6.60 -2.11 5.53
C TRP A 50 5.93 -1.08 6.44
N ASP A 51 6.74 -0.36 7.22
CA ASP A 51 6.25 0.69 8.11
C ASP A 51 6.14 2.00 7.33
N THR A 52 4.90 2.39 7.04
CA THR A 52 4.52 3.60 6.31
C THR A 52 4.05 4.74 7.22
N SER A 53 4.26 4.67 8.54
CA SER A 53 3.69 5.61 9.52
C SER A 53 4.17 7.07 9.38
N GLU A 54 5.25 7.32 8.64
CA GLU A 54 5.75 8.68 8.35
C GLU A 54 5.40 9.16 6.94
N VAL A 55 4.73 8.32 6.15
CA VAL A 55 4.39 8.65 4.77
C VAL A 55 3.15 9.55 4.78
N THR A 56 3.29 10.73 4.18
CA THR A 56 2.21 11.71 4.02
C THR A 56 1.61 11.72 2.63
N SER A 57 2.23 10.99 1.69
CA SER A 57 1.89 11.01 0.28
C SER A 57 2.16 9.64 -0.35
N MET A 58 1.14 9.05 -0.97
CA MET A 58 1.16 7.74 -1.62
C MET A 58 0.80 7.82 -3.12
N LEU A 59 1.00 9.00 -3.72
CA LEU A 59 0.75 9.22 -5.14
C LEU A 59 1.53 8.26 -6.04
N PHE A 60 0.75 7.59 -6.89
CA PHE A 60 1.14 6.70 -7.98
C PHE A 60 1.95 5.48 -7.55
N LEU A 61 1.93 5.07 -6.28
CA LEU A 61 2.73 3.93 -5.79
C LEU A 61 2.48 2.66 -6.61
N PHE A 62 1.22 2.36 -6.92
CA PHE A 62 0.82 1.19 -7.71
C PHE A 62 0.14 1.61 -9.02
N SER A 63 0.55 2.73 -9.60
CA SER A 63 0.00 3.15 -10.89
C SER A 63 0.61 2.36 -12.04
N ALA A 64 -0.23 1.91 -12.97
CA ALA A 64 0.23 1.20 -14.15
C ALA A 64 0.75 2.10 -15.29
N ASP A 65 0.90 3.41 -15.04
CA ASP A 65 1.46 4.38 -15.96
C ASP A 65 2.94 4.71 -15.63
N GLU A 66 3.50 5.70 -16.33
CA GLU A 66 4.89 6.16 -16.14
C GLU A 66 5.16 6.81 -14.77
N HIS A 67 4.13 7.22 -14.04
CA HIS A 67 4.26 7.78 -12.70
C HIS A 67 4.46 6.67 -11.65
N GLY A 68 4.14 5.41 -11.95
CA GLY A 68 4.29 4.27 -11.06
C GLY A 68 5.21 3.17 -11.59
N PRO A 69 5.01 1.90 -11.17
CA PRO A 69 5.75 0.74 -11.68
C PRO A 69 5.36 0.33 -13.11
N GLY A 70 4.42 1.02 -13.76
CA GLY A 70 3.98 0.68 -15.11
C GLY A 70 3.24 -0.67 -15.14
N ASN A 71 3.42 -1.44 -16.22
CA ASN A 71 2.75 -2.74 -16.39
C ASN A 71 3.00 -3.74 -15.24
N ALA A 72 4.08 -3.58 -14.47
CA ALA A 72 4.35 -4.39 -13.29
C ALA A 72 3.27 -4.22 -12.21
N ALA A 73 2.72 -3.01 -12.04
CA ALA A 73 1.65 -2.75 -11.08
C ALA A 73 0.32 -3.44 -11.43
N LYS A 74 0.10 -3.80 -12.71
CA LYS A 74 -1.13 -4.51 -13.13
C LYS A 74 -1.25 -5.90 -12.52
N GLN A 75 -0.12 -6.50 -12.13
CA GLN A 75 -0.05 -7.83 -11.53
C GLN A 75 0.01 -7.80 -10.01
N PHE A 76 0.18 -6.62 -9.41
CA PHE A 76 0.30 -6.48 -7.97
C PHE A 76 -1.00 -6.87 -7.26
N ASN A 77 -0.90 -7.76 -6.27
CA ASN A 77 -2.02 -8.20 -5.44
C ASN A 77 -1.59 -8.68 -4.05
N ASP A 78 -0.40 -8.27 -3.57
CA ASP A 78 0.07 -8.67 -2.26
C ASP A 78 -0.63 -7.92 -1.13
N ASP A 79 -0.72 -8.55 0.04
CA ASP A 79 -1.38 -8.00 1.21
C ASP A 79 -0.64 -6.76 1.75
N ILE A 80 -1.35 -5.63 1.76
CA ILE A 80 -0.92 -4.35 2.32
C ILE A 80 -1.97 -3.78 3.31
N SER A 81 -2.91 -4.61 3.76
CA SER A 81 -3.97 -4.24 4.72
C SER A 81 -3.42 -3.62 6.00
N ARG A 82 -2.18 -3.96 6.35
CA ARG A 82 -1.52 -3.48 7.56
C ARG A 82 -0.95 -2.07 7.43
N TRP A 83 -0.67 -1.57 6.23
CA TRP A 83 -0.01 -0.29 6.03
C TRP A 83 -0.70 0.85 6.81
N ASN A 84 0.10 1.70 7.42
CA ASN A 84 -0.40 2.88 8.12
C ASN A 84 -0.60 4.02 7.11
N VAL A 85 -1.86 4.44 6.92
CA VAL A 85 -2.24 5.52 6.01
C VAL A 85 -2.81 6.76 6.73
N ASP A 86 -2.73 6.81 8.06
CA ASP A 86 -3.37 7.82 8.93
C ASP A 86 -2.85 9.26 8.70
N ARG A 87 -1.73 9.39 7.99
CA ARG A 87 -1.05 10.65 7.68
C ARG A 87 -1.10 11.01 6.20
N VAL A 88 -1.65 10.12 5.38
CA VAL A 88 -1.73 10.29 3.93
C VAL A 88 -2.86 11.26 3.61
N GLU A 89 -2.54 12.33 2.88
CA GLU A 89 -3.52 13.35 2.48
C GLU A 89 -3.98 13.22 1.02
N ASP A 90 -3.22 12.48 0.22
CA ASP A 90 -3.41 12.31 -1.21
C ASP A 90 -3.70 10.86 -1.60
N SER A 91 -4.43 10.68 -2.70
CA SER A 91 -5.19 9.45 -2.87
C SER A 91 -4.80 8.61 -4.08
N PHE A 92 -4.21 9.12 -5.15
CA PHE A 92 -4.02 8.35 -6.40
C PHE A 92 -3.02 7.18 -6.30
N MET A 93 -3.39 6.04 -5.71
CA MET A 93 -2.45 4.95 -5.42
C MET A 93 -2.54 3.77 -6.40
N PHE A 94 -3.75 3.34 -6.77
CA PHE A 94 -4.01 2.11 -7.53
C PHE A 94 -4.53 2.36 -8.96
N SER A 95 -4.06 3.44 -9.59
CA SER A 95 -4.52 3.78 -10.93
C SER A 95 -4.18 2.67 -11.93
N GLU A 96 -5.21 2.06 -12.52
CA GLU A 96 -5.09 0.90 -13.42
C GLU A 96 -4.44 -0.37 -12.81
N ALA A 97 -4.46 -0.53 -11.49
CA ALA A 97 -4.01 -1.76 -10.82
C ALA A 97 -5.06 -2.88 -10.98
N GLU A 98 -5.08 -3.52 -12.15
CA GLU A 98 -6.19 -4.39 -12.57
C GLU A 98 -6.38 -5.64 -11.71
N SER A 99 -5.29 -6.20 -11.18
CA SER A 99 -5.32 -7.44 -10.38
C SER A 99 -5.55 -7.21 -8.89
N PHE A 100 -5.45 -5.95 -8.42
CA PHE A 100 -5.52 -5.66 -7.00
C PHE A 100 -6.94 -5.88 -6.44
N SER A 101 -7.03 -6.70 -5.40
CA SER A 101 -8.30 -7.16 -4.82
C SER A 101 -8.22 -7.42 -3.30
N GLN A 102 -7.18 -6.92 -2.63
CA GLN A 102 -7.01 -7.09 -1.19
C GLN A 102 -8.02 -6.26 -0.41
N ASP A 103 -8.41 -6.75 0.77
CA ASP A 103 -9.25 -6.01 1.71
C ASP A 103 -8.41 -4.97 2.47
N LEU A 104 -8.84 -3.71 2.43
CA LEU A 104 -8.20 -2.58 3.12
C LEU A 104 -9.14 -1.93 4.13
N SER A 105 -10.11 -2.68 4.66
CA SER A 105 -11.15 -2.16 5.58
C SER A 105 -10.64 -1.59 6.90
N ASP A 106 -9.39 -1.92 7.24
CA ASP A 106 -8.67 -1.39 8.40
C ASP A 106 -7.90 -0.09 8.11
N TRP A 107 -7.84 0.37 6.85
CA TRP A 107 -7.23 1.63 6.49
C TRP A 107 -8.09 2.80 6.96
N ASP A 108 -7.48 3.64 7.80
CA ASP A 108 -8.05 4.91 8.24
C ASP A 108 -7.64 6.03 7.27
N VAL A 109 -8.56 6.39 6.39
CA VAL A 109 -8.37 7.40 5.35
C VAL A 109 -9.05 8.73 5.70
N GLU A 110 -9.29 9.02 6.98
CA GLU A 110 -9.96 10.25 7.43
C GLU A 110 -9.31 11.54 6.87
N LYS A 111 -7.98 11.56 6.73
CA LYS A 111 -7.24 12.73 6.20
C LYS A 111 -7.21 12.81 4.68
N CYS A 112 -7.66 11.78 3.99
CA CYS A 112 -7.62 11.70 2.53
C CYS A 112 -8.72 12.58 1.94
N LYS A 113 -8.33 13.67 1.26
CA LYS A 113 -9.27 14.68 0.76
C LYS A 113 -10.21 14.11 -0.30
N ASP A 114 -9.76 13.15 -1.10
CA ASP A 114 -10.56 12.57 -2.17
C ASP A 114 -10.26 11.09 -2.42
N ILE A 115 -10.98 10.20 -1.72
CA ILE A 115 -10.88 8.74 -1.91
C ILE A 115 -11.38 8.27 -3.29
N THR A 116 -12.11 9.11 -4.03
CA THR A 116 -12.71 8.75 -5.33
C THR A 116 -11.65 8.39 -6.35
N TYR A 117 -10.49 9.07 -6.27
CA TYR A 117 -9.36 8.86 -7.16
C TYR A 117 -8.36 7.81 -6.67
N MET A 118 -8.48 7.35 -5.42
CA MET A 118 -7.60 6.31 -4.89
C MET A 118 -7.72 4.98 -5.61
N LEU A 119 -8.92 4.73 -6.09
CA LEU A 119 -9.37 3.45 -6.63
C LEU A 119 -9.72 3.56 -8.11
N ASN A 120 -9.35 4.66 -8.77
CA ASN A 120 -9.67 4.89 -10.17
C ASN A 120 -8.97 3.84 -11.05
N GLY A 121 -9.69 2.82 -11.51
CA GLY A 121 -9.13 1.73 -12.34
C GLY A 121 -8.82 0.44 -11.59
N ALA A 122 -8.94 0.39 -10.26
CA ALA A 122 -8.94 -0.86 -9.49
C ALA A 122 -10.29 -1.56 -9.66
N LYS A 123 -10.46 -2.28 -10.78
CA LYS A 123 -11.74 -2.85 -11.26
C LYS A 123 -12.42 -3.81 -10.25
N ARG A 124 -11.70 -4.29 -9.24
CA ARG A 124 -12.15 -5.31 -8.28
C ARG A 124 -12.29 -4.82 -6.83
N PHE A 125 -11.96 -3.57 -6.54
CA PHE A 125 -11.97 -3.06 -5.17
C PHE A 125 -13.38 -2.56 -4.79
N ASN A 126 -13.94 -3.06 -3.67
CA ASN A 126 -15.22 -2.61 -3.16
C ASN A 126 -15.04 -1.30 -2.36
N LYS A 127 -15.78 -0.24 -2.70
CA LYS A 127 -15.72 1.05 -2.01
C LYS A 127 -16.10 0.96 -0.52
N ASP A 128 -16.83 -0.07 -0.12
CA ASP A 128 -17.19 -0.32 1.28
C ASP A 128 -16.02 -0.88 2.12
N SER A 129 -14.90 -1.25 1.47
CA SER A 129 -13.69 -1.76 2.11
C SER A 129 -12.76 -0.65 2.62
N VAL A 130 -13.21 0.59 2.79
CA VAL A 130 -12.46 1.65 3.49
C VAL A 130 -13.40 2.49 4.35
N LYS A 131 -13.02 2.78 5.59
CA LYS A 131 -13.86 3.57 6.51
C LYS A 131 -13.49 5.05 6.42
N LYS A 132 -14.47 5.90 6.09
CA LYS A 132 -14.48 7.31 6.50
C LYS A 132 -15.25 7.38 7.81
N THR A 133 -14.59 7.31 8.95
CA THR A 133 -15.21 7.62 10.24
C THR A 133 -15.24 9.14 10.39
N GLY A 134 -16.32 9.77 9.92
CA GLY A 134 -16.45 11.22 10.05
C GLY A 134 -17.56 11.78 9.19
N ILE A 135 -18.78 11.70 9.71
CA ILE A 135 -19.87 12.62 9.36
C ILE A 135 -19.72 13.84 10.28
#